data_AF-T2S9C5-F1
#
_entry.id   AF-T2S9C5-F1
#
_cell.length_a   1.000
_cell.length_b   1.000
_cell.length_c   1.000
_cell.angle_alpha   90.00
_cell.angle_beta   90.00
_cell.angle_gamma   90.00
#
_symmetry.space_group_name_H-M   'P 1'
#
loop_
_entity.id
_entity.type
_entity.pdbx_description
1 polymer ?
#
loop_
_entity_poly.entity_id
_entity_poly.type
_entity_poly.pdbx_seq_one_letter_code
_entity_poly.pdbx_strand_id
1 'polypeptide(L)'
;MNLISLKNLENTLEYLEKQKQFIEDHFMITRERFRPHQFGGMDFEFSRISYPLLIRSFNDNQLSEMVIREQQYGSKTQAMLYFCFSILELKTATPLLNRTATLKEHALLVINQNNASIFLEMFKIFGLLSQAHHNDVLKILEKILQN
;
A
#
# COMPACT_ATOMS: atom_id res chain seq x y z
N MET A 1 -23.57 -6.32 -11.15
CA MET A 1 -23.04 -5.98 -9.81
C MET A 1 -22.57 -4.53 -9.88
N ASN A 2 -23.24 -3.59 -9.19
CA ASN A 2 -22.86 -2.16 -9.18
C ASN A 2 -22.30 -1.77 -7.80
N LEU A 3 -21.14 -2.31 -7.45
CA LEU A 3 -20.47 -1.96 -6.18
C LEU A 3 -19.78 -0.59 -6.25
N ILE A 4 -19.33 -0.21 -7.44
CA ILE A 4 -18.73 1.09 -7.74
C ILE A 4 -19.53 1.69 -8.89
N SER A 5 -19.95 2.94 -8.76
CA SER A 5 -20.67 3.64 -9.82
C SER A 5 -19.72 4.09 -10.93
N LEU A 6 -20.22 4.22 -12.15
CA LEU A 6 -19.47 4.80 -13.27
C LEU A 6 -18.91 6.18 -12.89
N LYS A 7 -19.73 7.01 -12.21
CA LYS A 7 -19.31 8.34 -11.74
C LYS A 7 -18.11 8.30 -10.80
N ASN A 8 -18.02 7.29 -9.94
CA ASN A 8 -16.86 7.14 -9.05
C ASN A 8 -15.58 6.81 -9.84
N LEU A 9 -15.69 6.00 -10.90
CA LEU A 9 -14.56 5.69 -11.78
C LEU A 9 -14.12 6.91 -12.60
N GLU A 10 -15.07 7.65 -13.18
CA GLU A 10 -14.78 8.91 -13.90
C GLU A 10 -14.09 9.94 -13.00
N ASN A 11 -14.62 10.17 -11.80
CA ASN A 11 -14.02 11.09 -10.83
C ASN A 11 -12.61 10.63 -10.42
N THR A 12 -12.39 9.31 -10.35
CA THR A 12 -11.07 8.74 -10.05
C THR A 12 -10.09 8.97 -11.19
N LEU A 13 -10.53 8.77 -12.45
CA LEU A 13 -9.74 9.04 -13.63
C LEU A 13 -9.35 10.53 -13.71
N GLU A 14 -10.33 11.43 -13.63
CA GLU A 14 -10.10 12.88 -13.64
C GLU A 14 -9.18 13.35 -12.51
N TYR A 15 -9.29 12.72 -11.34
CA TYR A 15 -8.39 13.01 -10.21
C TYR A 15 -6.96 12.61 -10.56
N LEU A 16 -6.75 11.42 -11.09
CA LEU A 16 -5.42 10.88 -11.41
C LEU A 16 -4.77 11.64 -12.56
N GLU A 17 -5.48 11.94 -13.66
CA GLU A 17 -4.93 12.70 -14.79
C GLU A 17 -4.28 14.05 -14.41
N LYS A 18 -4.73 14.64 -13.29
CA LYS A 18 -4.21 15.91 -12.76
C LYS A 18 -2.95 15.72 -11.91
N GLN A 19 -2.62 14.50 -11.50
CA GLN A 19 -1.50 14.23 -10.60
C GLN A 19 -0.17 14.21 -11.34
N LYS A 20 0.82 14.85 -10.73
CA LYS A 20 2.22 14.90 -11.24
C LYS A 20 3.24 14.59 -10.15
N GLN A 21 2.76 14.26 -8.94
CA GLN A 21 3.60 13.98 -7.79
C GLN A 21 3.45 12.50 -7.44
N PHE A 22 4.58 11.80 -7.41
CA PHE A 22 4.63 10.39 -7.07
C PHE A 22 5.43 10.17 -5.80
N ILE A 23 5.02 9.15 -5.04
CA ILE A 23 5.63 8.78 -3.77
C ILE A 23 7.12 8.44 -3.97
N GLU A 24 7.47 7.70 -5.02
CA GLU A 24 8.87 7.36 -5.33
C GLU A 24 9.76 8.58 -5.66
N ASP A 25 9.18 9.70 -6.11
CA ASP A 25 9.96 10.91 -6.42
C ASP A 25 10.20 11.80 -5.18
N HIS A 26 9.36 11.68 -4.15
CA HIS A 26 9.36 12.56 -2.99
C HIS A 26 9.90 11.89 -1.72
N PHE A 27 9.82 10.55 -1.64
CA PHE A 27 10.24 9.80 -0.46
C PHE A 27 11.37 8.84 -0.83
N MET A 28 12.52 9.00 -0.16
CA MET A 28 13.72 8.22 -0.43
C MET A 28 14.30 7.60 0.84
N ILE A 29 14.98 6.47 0.67
CA ILE A 29 15.80 5.87 1.73
C ILE A 29 16.97 6.80 1.99
N THR A 30 17.18 7.18 3.24
CA THR A 30 18.28 8.06 3.63
C THR A 30 19.29 7.32 4.49
N ARG A 31 20.56 7.71 4.39
CA ARG A 31 21.64 7.23 5.24
C ARG A 31 22.29 8.43 5.91
N GLU A 32 22.36 8.38 7.24
CA GLU A 32 23.02 9.43 8.02
C GLU A 32 24.55 9.39 7.82
N ARG A 33 25.24 10.46 8.24
CA ARG A 33 26.70 10.44 8.27
C ARG A 33 27.20 9.47 9.33
N PHE A 34 28.29 8.78 9.02
CA PHE A 34 28.99 7.92 9.95
C PHE A 34 29.52 8.71 11.15
N ARG A 35 29.49 8.06 12.33
CA ARG A 35 30.02 8.60 13.57
C ARG A 35 30.75 7.48 14.33
N PRO A 36 31.88 7.78 14.98
CA PRO A 36 32.54 6.81 15.86
C PRO A 36 31.59 6.32 16.96
N HIS A 37 31.62 5.02 17.23
CA HIS A 37 30.79 4.37 18.23
C HIS A 37 31.53 3.20 18.88
N GLN A 38 31.60 3.20 20.21
CA GLN A 38 32.22 2.14 21.00
C GLN A 38 31.16 1.15 21.48
N PHE A 39 31.36 -0.14 21.20
CA PHE A 39 30.46 -1.21 21.66
C PHE A 39 31.27 -2.46 22.00
N GLY A 40 31.13 -2.97 23.24
CA GLY A 40 31.86 -4.16 23.69
C GLY A 40 33.39 -3.97 23.75
N GLY A 41 33.88 -2.74 23.90
CA GLY A 41 35.32 -2.43 23.92
C GLY A 41 35.98 -2.35 22.53
N MET A 42 35.19 -2.34 21.45
CA MET A 42 35.66 -2.18 20.07
C MET A 42 35.10 -0.90 19.45
N ASP A 43 35.91 -0.25 18.61
CA ASP A 43 35.54 0.92 17.82
C ASP A 43 34.78 0.51 16.53
N PHE A 44 33.67 1.18 16.25
CA PHE A 44 32.86 1.04 15.04
C PHE A 44 32.55 2.41 14.42
N GLU A 45 32.29 2.42 13.11
CA GLU A 45 31.62 3.54 12.44
C GLU A 45 30.13 3.24 12.36
N PHE A 46 29.35 4.01 13.11
CA PHE A 46 27.90 3.86 13.18
C PHE A 46 27.18 4.81 12.23
N SER A 47 26.16 4.30 11.55
CA SER A 47 25.22 5.09 10.75
C SER A 47 23.83 4.49 10.87
N ARG A 48 22.81 5.34 10.72
CA ARG A 48 21.41 4.91 10.57
C ARG A 48 20.99 4.93 9.11
N ILE A 49 20.16 3.97 8.72
CA ILE A 49 19.43 3.95 7.46
C ILE A 49 17.95 4.10 7.80
N SER A 50 17.28 5.06 7.18
CA SER A 50 15.88 5.37 7.45
C SER A 50 15.04 5.08 6.21
N TYR A 51 13.95 4.34 6.43
CA TYR A 51 13.01 3.96 5.39
C TYR A 51 11.69 4.71 5.57
N PRO A 52 11.23 5.48 4.58
CA PRO A 52 9.91 6.11 4.62
C PRO A 52 8.78 5.08 4.70
N LEU A 53 7.80 5.38 5.55
CA LEU A 53 6.54 4.66 5.73
C LEU A 53 5.41 5.70 5.71
N LEU A 54 4.43 5.50 4.84
CA LEU A 54 3.19 6.27 4.81
C LEU A 54 2.05 5.35 5.23
N ILE A 55 1.09 5.88 5.98
CA ILE A 55 -0.11 5.15 6.42
C ILE A 55 -1.34 5.95 6.01
N ARG A 56 -2.27 5.30 5.34
CA ARG A 56 -3.62 5.82 5.07
C ARG A 56 -4.64 4.92 5.76
N SER A 57 -5.18 5.39 6.88
CA SER A 57 -6.30 4.73 7.55
C SER A 57 -7.61 4.99 6.80
N PHE A 58 -8.41 3.96 6.57
CA PHE A 58 -9.76 4.09 6.00
C PHE A 58 -10.83 4.09 7.09
N ASN A 59 -10.61 3.30 8.13
CA ASN A 59 -11.38 3.24 9.37
C ASN A 59 -10.52 2.58 10.48
N ASP A 60 -11.09 2.33 11.65
CA ASP A 60 -10.38 1.75 12.81
C ASP A 60 -9.82 0.34 12.56
N ASN A 61 -10.39 -0.40 11.59
CA ASN A 61 -10.04 -1.79 11.33
C ASN A 61 -9.27 -1.98 10.02
N GLN A 62 -9.14 -0.95 9.17
CA GLN A 62 -8.60 -1.09 7.82
C GLN A 62 -7.71 0.09 7.44
N LEU A 63 -6.51 -0.20 6.94
CA LEU A 63 -5.53 0.79 6.51
C LEU A 63 -4.69 0.27 5.34
N SER A 64 -4.04 1.20 4.65
CA SER A 64 -2.98 0.90 3.70
C SER A 64 -1.65 1.45 4.18
N GLU A 65 -0.61 0.63 4.08
CA GLU A 65 0.77 1.01 4.35
C GLU A 65 1.53 1.07 3.03
N MET A 66 2.23 2.18 2.80
CA MET A 66 3.14 2.33 1.67
C MET A 66 4.57 2.43 2.20
N VAL A 67 5.43 1.53 1.75
CA VAL A 67 6.78 1.41 2.27
C VAL A 67 7.77 1.53 1.12
N ILE A 68 8.69 2.50 1.21
CA ILE A 68 9.80 2.58 0.27
C ILE A 68 10.87 1.56 0.68
N ARG A 69 11.25 0.69 -0.25
CA ARG A 69 12.30 -0.33 -0.08
C ARG A 69 13.24 -0.32 -1.28
N GLU A 70 14.41 -0.92 -1.12
CA GLU A 70 15.26 -1.25 -2.26
C GLU A 70 14.53 -2.23 -3.18
N GLN A 71 14.69 -2.04 -4.49
CA GLN A 71 14.16 -2.95 -5.47
C GLN A 71 14.90 -4.29 -5.38
N GLN A 72 14.16 -5.40 -5.34
CA GLN A 72 14.79 -6.72 -5.40
C GLN A 72 15.49 -6.87 -6.75
N TYR A 73 16.78 -7.22 -6.72
CA TYR A 73 17.63 -7.39 -7.91
C TYR A 73 17.77 -6.13 -8.79
N GLY A 74 17.45 -4.95 -8.26
CA GLY A 74 17.57 -3.65 -8.94
C GLY A 74 18.42 -2.66 -8.16
N SER A 75 18.84 -1.57 -8.83
CA SER A 75 19.59 -0.47 -8.20
C SER A 75 18.70 0.69 -7.73
N LYS A 76 17.38 0.60 -7.93
CA LYS A 76 16.41 1.65 -7.59
C LYS A 76 15.68 1.33 -6.30
N THR A 77 14.92 2.31 -5.81
CA THR A 77 13.89 2.09 -4.79
C THR A 77 12.55 1.78 -5.44
N GLN A 78 11.66 1.13 -4.69
CA GLN A 78 10.29 0.85 -5.07
C GLN A 78 9.34 1.11 -3.90
N ALA A 79 8.14 1.61 -4.18
CA ALA A 79 7.08 1.78 -3.20
C ALA A 79 6.19 0.52 -3.16
N MET A 80 6.14 -0.14 -2.00
CA MET A 80 5.31 -1.33 -1.77
C MET A 80 4.02 -0.94 -1.06
N LEU A 81 2.86 -1.32 -1.61
CA LEU A 81 1.55 -1.10 -0.99
C LEU A 81 1.05 -2.38 -0.29
N TYR A 82 0.74 -2.27 0.99
CA TYR A 82 0.11 -3.32 1.79
C TYR A 82 -1.28 -2.87 2.23
N PHE A 83 -2.25 -3.79 2.21
CA PHE A 83 -3.56 -3.58 2.80
C PHE A 83 -3.67 -4.38 4.08
N CYS A 84 -3.84 -3.67 5.19
CA CYS A 84 -3.90 -4.25 6.52
C CYS A 84 -5.33 -4.14 7.04
N PHE A 85 -5.83 -5.21 7.64
CA PHE A 85 -7.14 -5.23 8.26
C PHE A 85 -7.16 -6.11 9.50
N SER A 86 -8.07 -5.82 10.43
CA SER A 86 -8.31 -6.66 11.61
C SER A 86 -8.75 -8.06 11.21
N ILE A 87 -8.24 -9.09 11.89
CA ILE A 87 -8.65 -10.49 11.67
C ILE A 87 -10.17 -10.69 11.88
N LEU A 88 -10.82 -9.77 12.60
CA LEU A 88 -12.27 -9.76 12.83
C LEU A 88 -13.08 -9.41 11.57
N GLU A 89 -12.46 -8.82 10.55
CA GLU A 89 -13.10 -8.52 9.25
C GLU A 89 -13.31 -9.78 8.40
N LEU A 90 -12.67 -10.90 8.78
CA LEU A 90 -12.72 -12.14 8.03
C LEU A 90 -13.91 -13.02 8.42
N LYS A 91 -14.67 -13.43 7.40
CA LYS A 91 -15.71 -14.46 7.56
C LYS A 91 -15.10 -15.86 7.49
N THR A 92 -15.43 -16.67 8.48
CA THR A 92 -14.99 -18.06 8.64
C THR A 92 -16.12 -18.88 9.25
N ALA A 93 -16.07 -20.21 9.11
CA ALA A 93 -17.05 -21.09 9.75
C ALA A 93 -16.95 -21.04 11.28
N THR A 94 -15.74 -20.83 11.81
CA THR A 94 -15.48 -20.63 13.24
C THR A 94 -14.59 -19.40 13.43
N PRO A 95 -14.91 -18.48 14.36
CA PRO A 95 -14.13 -17.27 14.58
C PRO A 95 -12.63 -17.54 14.74
N LEU A 96 -11.79 -16.72 14.12
CA LEU A 96 -10.33 -16.86 14.17
C LEU A 96 -9.70 -16.34 15.47
N LEU A 97 -10.40 -15.46 16.19
CA LEU A 97 -9.88 -14.87 17.42
C LEU A 97 -9.66 -15.93 18.50
N ASN A 98 -8.54 -15.84 19.21
CA ASN A 98 -8.15 -16.73 20.32
C ASN A 98 -7.93 -18.20 19.95
N ARG A 99 -7.57 -18.50 18.70
CA ARG A 99 -7.15 -19.84 18.30
C ARG A 99 -6.06 -19.82 17.24
N THR A 100 -5.44 -20.98 17.05
CA THR A 100 -4.51 -21.20 15.94
C THR A 100 -5.30 -21.55 14.68
N ALA A 101 -4.88 -21.00 13.54
CA ALA A 101 -5.40 -21.41 12.24
C ALA A 101 -5.03 -22.87 11.97
N THR A 102 -5.95 -23.64 11.40
CA THR A 102 -5.67 -25.03 11.01
C THR A 102 -4.87 -25.09 9.70
N LEU A 103 -4.27 -26.24 9.42
CA LEU A 103 -3.45 -26.43 8.21
C LEU A 103 -4.29 -26.14 6.96
N LYS A 104 -3.84 -25.17 6.15
CA LYS A 104 -4.52 -24.73 4.92
C LYS A 104 -5.93 -24.18 5.17
N GLU A 105 -6.17 -23.61 6.34
CA GLU A 105 -7.40 -22.87 6.61
C GLU A 105 -7.49 -21.61 5.73
N HIS A 106 -8.69 -21.34 5.22
CA HIS A 106 -8.97 -20.16 4.41
C HIS A 106 -10.07 -19.33 5.09
N ALA A 107 -10.03 -18.03 4.86
CA ALA A 107 -11.00 -17.07 5.36
C ALA A 107 -11.40 -16.09 4.26
N LEU A 108 -12.58 -15.50 4.38
CA LEU A 108 -13.15 -14.65 3.35
C LEU A 108 -13.22 -13.20 3.83
N LEU A 109 -12.50 -12.32 3.16
CA LEU A 109 -12.77 -10.88 3.24
C LEU A 109 -13.92 -10.55 2.28
N VAL A 110 -15.08 -10.16 2.82
CA VAL A 110 -16.26 -9.90 1.98
C VAL A 110 -16.29 -8.45 1.52
N ILE A 111 -16.22 -8.26 0.21
CA ILE A 111 -16.38 -6.96 -0.44
C ILE A 111 -17.87 -6.75 -0.76
N ASN A 112 -18.41 -5.60 -0.36
CA ASN A 112 -19.80 -5.20 -0.57
C ASN A 112 -19.92 -3.68 -0.71
N GLN A 113 -21.14 -3.17 -0.81
CA GLN A 113 -21.41 -1.74 -1.04
C GLN A 113 -20.85 -0.81 0.05
N ASN A 114 -20.67 -1.32 1.28
CA ASN A 114 -20.21 -0.54 2.41
C ASN A 114 -18.68 -0.37 2.45
N ASN A 115 -17.92 -1.25 1.78
CA ASN A 115 -16.45 -1.22 1.80
C ASN A 115 -15.79 -1.17 0.41
N ALA A 116 -16.56 -1.27 -0.69
CA ALA A 116 -16.02 -1.23 -2.05
C ALA A 116 -15.26 0.08 -2.35
N SER A 117 -15.66 1.20 -1.74
CA SER A 117 -14.97 2.50 -1.89
C SER A 117 -13.53 2.47 -1.39
N ILE A 118 -13.21 1.64 -0.41
CA ILE A 118 -11.85 1.49 0.13
C ILE A 118 -10.91 0.96 -0.95
N PHE A 119 -11.38 -0.01 -1.73
CA PHE A 119 -10.60 -0.56 -2.84
C PHE A 119 -10.39 0.44 -3.97
N LEU A 120 -11.36 1.34 -4.21
CA LEU A 120 -11.19 2.44 -5.16
C LEU A 120 -10.16 3.47 -4.65
N GLU A 121 -10.17 3.79 -3.35
CA GLU A 121 -9.16 4.66 -2.76
C GLU A 121 -7.77 4.00 -2.76
N MET A 122 -7.67 2.70 -2.50
CA MET A 122 -6.41 1.95 -2.66
C MET A 122 -5.91 2.00 -4.11
N PHE A 123 -6.82 1.94 -5.08
CA PHE A 123 -6.46 2.04 -6.49
C PHE A 123 -5.93 3.44 -6.85
N LYS A 124 -6.50 4.50 -6.27
CA LYS A 124 -5.95 5.86 -6.34
C LYS A 124 -4.55 5.94 -5.73
N ILE A 125 -4.34 5.34 -4.55
CA ILE A 125 -3.03 5.28 -3.91
C ILE A 125 -2.02 4.59 -4.82
N PHE A 126 -2.40 3.48 -5.45
CA PHE A 126 -1.53 2.77 -6.39
C PHE A 126 -1.10 3.68 -7.55
N GLY A 127 -2.02 4.48 -8.08
CA GLY A 127 -1.73 5.49 -9.13
C GLY A 127 -0.83 6.64 -8.68
N LEU A 128 -0.55 6.79 -7.38
CA LEU A 128 0.38 7.77 -6.82
C LEU A 128 1.75 7.19 -6.44
N LEU A 129 1.95 5.87 -6.55
CA LEU A 129 3.20 5.24 -6.13
C LEU A 129 4.38 5.65 -7.01
N SER A 130 4.22 5.54 -8.32
CA SER A 130 5.24 5.86 -9.32
C SER A 130 4.58 6.26 -10.65
N GLN A 131 5.34 6.90 -11.55
CA GLN A 131 4.86 7.20 -12.90
C GLN A 131 4.44 5.95 -13.67
N ALA A 132 5.09 4.81 -13.43
CA ALA A 132 4.73 3.54 -14.08
C ALA A 132 3.36 3.06 -13.59
N HIS A 133 3.15 2.99 -12.27
CA HIS A 133 1.87 2.62 -11.68
C HIS A 133 0.75 3.58 -12.09
N HIS A 134 1.06 4.87 -12.16
CA HIS A 134 0.14 5.89 -12.66
C HIS A 134 -0.42 5.54 -14.04
N ASN A 135 0.47 5.26 -14.99
CA ASN A 135 0.09 4.92 -16.36
C ASN A 135 -0.74 3.63 -16.42
N ASP A 136 -0.40 2.63 -15.61
CA ASP A 136 -1.14 1.38 -15.54
C ASP A 136 -2.57 1.60 -15.02
N VAL A 137 -2.71 2.39 -13.95
CA VAL A 137 -4.02 2.71 -13.36
C VAL A 137 -4.91 3.47 -14.34
N LEU A 138 -4.38 4.49 -15.03
CA LEU A 138 -5.14 5.23 -16.04
C LEU A 138 -5.66 4.29 -17.14
N LYS A 139 -4.79 3.43 -17.70
CA LYS A 139 -5.19 2.45 -18.73
C LYS A 139 -6.24 1.47 -18.25
N ILE A 140 -6.14 1.00 -17.00
CA ILE A 140 -7.13 0.10 -16.41
C ILE A 140 -8.48 0.83 -16.26
N LEU A 141 -8.49 2.08 -15.77
CA LEU A 141 -9.72 2.88 -15.62
C LEU A 141 -10.38 3.13 -16.98
N GLU A 142 -9.60 3.59 -17.96
CA GLU A 142 -10.06 3.78 -19.34
C GLU A 142 -10.69 2.50 -19.89
N LYS A 143 -10.04 1.34 -19.66
CA LYS A 143 -10.54 0.06 -20.15
C LYS A 143 -11.82 -0.38 -19.46
N ILE A 144 -11.96 -0.13 -18.16
CA ILE A 144 -13.18 -0.41 -17.41
C ILE A 144 -14.33 0.48 -17.89
N LEU A 145 -14.08 1.77 -18.13
CA LEU A 145 -15.08 2.74 -18.58
C LEU A 145 -15.56 2.51 -20.02
N GLN A 146 -14.79 1.79 -20.83
CA GLN A 146 -15.19 1.38 -22.18
C GLN A 146 -16.09 0.14 -22.23
N ASN A 147 -16.17 -0.63 -21.13
CA ASN A 147 -16.99 -1.84 -21.02
C ASN A 147 -18.37 -1.54 -20.45
#